data_AF-A0A6V8K099-F1
#
_entry.id   AF-A0A6V8K099-F1
#
_cell.length_a   1.000
_cell.length_b   1.000
_cell.length_c   1.000
_cell.angle_alpha   90.00
_cell.angle_beta   90.00
_cell.angle_gamma   90.00
#
_symmetry.space_group_name_H-M   'P 1'
#
loop_
_entity.id
_entity.type
_entity.pdbx_description
1 polymer ?
#
loop_
_entity_poly.entity_id
_entity_poly.type
_entity_poly.pdbx_seq_one_letter_code
_entity_poly.pdbx_strand_id
1 'polypeptide(L)'
;MYVHVQTWAAGRSRGAHPISRDERLWWAADRSGRRDTTALPQPPPVPVPAAPGVSTSDITTTTYEPGKVSVVVDAPSVQAPVLAFQLADRHPLSEGPRGMLRAVADLYRTHHLDPAQRAAALQVLADTDGVDYRGTVVDRSGRPGVAVSVDSDGGATRDVAIFDPGAGRLLSYERVELVGAATSPSRAPALVAYVLYLNSGRTEAAGAIP
;
A
#
# COMPACT_ATOMS: atom_id res chain seq x y z
N MET A 1 -13.40 11.02 -1.26
CA MET A 1 -12.42 10.02 -1.77
C MET A 1 -12.65 8.70 -1.04
N TYR A 2 -12.43 7.58 -1.71
CA TYR A 2 -12.52 6.23 -1.18
C TYR A 2 -11.29 5.39 -1.55
N VAL A 3 -10.81 4.59 -0.60
CA VAL A 3 -9.76 3.59 -0.81
C VAL A 3 -10.08 2.32 -0.02
N HIS A 4 -9.86 1.16 -0.62
CA HIS A 4 -10.03 -0.15 -0.01
C HIS A 4 -8.75 -0.95 -0.16
N VAL A 5 -8.18 -1.33 0.98
CA VAL A 5 -6.98 -2.14 1.04
C VAL A 5 -7.14 -3.33 1.97
N GLN A 6 -6.37 -4.38 1.69
CA GLN A 6 -6.14 -5.45 2.66
C GLN A 6 -4.67 -5.48 3.04
N THR A 7 -4.40 -5.59 4.33
CA THR A 7 -3.04 -5.60 4.86
C THR A 7 -2.76 -6.92 5.57
N TRP A 8 -1.49 -7.29 5.55
CA TRP A 8 -0.97 -8.34 6.41
C TRP A 8 0.44 -8.02 6.85
N ALA A 9 0.77 -8.42 8.08
CA ALA A 9 2.12 -8.38 8.61
C ALA A 9 2.39 -9.62 9.46
N ALA A 10 3.59 -10.19 9.30
CA ALA A 10 4.12 -11.22 10.16
C ALA A 10 4.26 -10.72 11.61
N GLY A 11 4.17 -11.66 12.56
CA GLY A 11 4.47 -11.37 13.96
C GLY A 11 5.93 -10.90 14.11
N ARG A 12 6.13 -9.73 14.71
CA ARG A 12 7.46 -9.09 14.81
C ARG A 12 8.40 -9.72 15.85
N SER A 13 7.89 -10.64 16.66
CA SER A 13 8.61 -11.31 17.74
C SER A 13 8.19 -12.77 17.84
N ARG A 14 9.04 -13.61 18.42
CA ARG A 14 8.71 -15.02 18.69
C ARG A 14 7.44 -15.11 19.55
N GLY A 15 6.41 -15.78 19.05
CA GLY A 15 5.10 -15.88 19.70
C GLY A 15 4.10 -14.77 19.34
N ALA A 16 4.51 -13.72 18.61
CA ALA A 16 3.57 -12.74 18.08
C ALA A 16 2.76 -13.35 16.92
N HIS A 17 1.45 -13.18 16.94
CA HIS A 17 0.60 -13.64 15.85
C HIS A 17 0.67 -12.66 14.66
N PRO A 18 0.62 -13.16 13.41
CA PRO A 18 0.46 -12.30 12.26
C PRO A 18 -0.88 -11.56 12.32
N ILE A 19 -0.89 -10.34 11.79
CA ILE A 19 -2.06 -9.45 11.79
C ILE A 19 -2.52 -9.31 10.34
N SER A 20 -3.80 -9.58 10.07
CA SER A 20 -4.43 -9.27 8.78
C SER A 20 -5.65 -8.37 8.99
N ARG A 21 -5.84 -7.41 8.07
CA ARG A 21 -6.93 -6.42 8.16
C ARG A 21 -7.52 -6.10 6.79
N ASP A 22 -8.82 -5.88 6.75
CA ASP A 22 -9.52 -5.16 5.67
C ASP A 22 -9.72 -3.73 6.14
N GLU A 23 -9.27 -2.76 5.34
CA GLU A 23 -9.36 -1.33 5.67
C GLU A 23 -10.03 -0.57 4.54
N ARG A 24 -11.06 0.20 4.89
CA ARG A 24 -11.77 1.09 3.98
C ARG A 24 -11.71 2.50 4.52
N LEU A 25 -11.20 3.43 3.73
CA LEU A 25 -11.03 4.82 4.09
C LEU A 25 -11.88 5.69 3.17
N TRP A 26 -12.71 6.53 3.77
CA TRP A 26 -13.40 7.64 3.13
C TRP A 26 -12.88 8.95 3.70
N TRP A 27 -12.55 9.92 2.86
CA TRP A 27 -12.19 11.25 3.34
C TRP A 27 -12.52 12.35 2.33
N ALA A 28 -12.78 13.56 2.83
CA ALA A 28 -13.19 14.75 2.08
C ALA A 28 -12.05 15.78 2.00
N ALA A 29 -12.20 16.83 1.18
CA ALA A 29 -11.13 17.81 0.93
C ALA A 29 -10.64 18.53 2.20
N ASP A 30 -11.50 18.70 3.21
CA ASP A 30 -11.15 19.26 4.51
C ASP A 30 -10.43 18.26 5.45
N ARG A 31 -10.16 17.04 4.96
CA ARG A 31 -9.59 15.90 5.69
C ARG A 31 -10.42 15.44 6.89
N SER A 32 -11.73 15.69 6.87
CA SER A 32 -12.69 14.89 7.61
C SER A 32 -12.88 13.54 6.93
N GLY A 33 -13.39 12.53 7.65
CA GLY A 33 -13.57 11.22 7.05
C GLY A 33 -14.02 10.12 8.00
N ARG A 34 -13.96 8.90 7.49
CA ARG A 34 -14.30 7.66 8.18
C ARG A 34 -13.35 6.55 7.75
N ARG A 35 -12.94 5.71 8.69
CA ARG A 35 -12.21 4.47 8.41
C ARG A 35 -12.95 3.31 9.06
N ASP A 36 -13.22 2.30 8.25
CA ASP A 36 -13.74 1.02 8.72
C ASP A 36 -12.59 0.02 8.66
N THR A 37 -12.38 -0.72 9.75
CA THR A 37 -11.34 -1.74 9.86
C THR A 37 -11.95 -3.03 10.36
N THR A 38 -11.71 -4.12 9.63
CA THR A 38 -12.11 -5.47 10.03
C THR A 38 -10.85 -6.31 10.22
N ALA A 39 -10.71 -6.98 11.36
CA ALA A 39 -9.67 -7.99 11.52
C ALA A 39 -10.00 -9.21 10.66
N LEU A 40 -9.06 -9.62 9.81
CA LEU A 40 -9.22 -10.83 9.00
C LEU A 40 -8.56 -12.02 9.72
N PRO A 41 -9.09 -13.24 9.54
CA PRO A 41 -8.34 -14.46 9.87
C PRO A 41 -6.96 -14.43 9.18
N GLN A 42 -6.00 -15.21 9.71
CA GLN A 42 -4.67 -15.39 9.12
C GLN A 42 -4.77 -15.49 7.59
N PRO A 43 -3.91 -14.80 6.82
CA PRO A 43 -4.16 -14.60 5.41
C PRO A 43 -4.18 -15.95 4.70
N PRO A 44 -5.19 -16.24 3.87
CA PRO A 44 -5.12 -17.37 2.98
C PRO A 44 -3.91 -17.20 2.01
N PRO A 45 -3.39 -18.30 1.44
CA PRO A 45 -2.34 -18.25 0.41
C PRO A 45 -2.72 -17.32 -0.76
N VAL A 46 -4.02 -17.19 -1.03
CA VAL A 46 -4.65 -16.29 -1.99
C VAL A 46 -5.66 -15.43 -1.23
N PRO A 47 -5.57 -14.09 -1.25
CA PRO A 47 -6.56 -13.17 -0.72
C PRO A 47 -7.92 -13.43 -1.37
N VAL A 48 -8.96 -13.60 -0.55
CA VAL A 48 -10.34 -13.68 -1.03
C VAL A 48 -10.90 -12.25 -1.19
N PRO A 49 -11.58 -11.94 -2.32
CA PRO A 49 -12.40 -10.73 -2.39
C PRO A 49 -13.39 -10.76 -1.23
N ALA A 50 -13.62 -9.61 -0.61
CA ALA A 50 -14.37 -9.42 0.64
C ALA A 50 -15.39 -10.54 0.88
N ALA A 51 -15.10 -11.41 1.84
CA ALA A 51 -15.95 -12.55 2.12
C ALA A 51 -17.40 -12.07 2.34
N PRO A 52 -18.39 -12.57 1.59
CA PRO A 52 -19.79 -12.26 1.86
C PRO A 52 -20.14 -12.91 3.20
N GLY A 53 -20.08 -12.12 4.27
CA GLY A 53 -20.26 -12.63 5.63
C GLY A 53 -19.53 -11.87 6.74
N VAL A 54 -18.79 -10.78 6.45
CA VAL A 54 -18.29 -9.91 7.52
C VAL A 54 -19.48 -9.30 8.26
N SER A 55 -19.74 -9.78 9.46
CA SER A 55 -20.72 -9.17 10.37
C SER A 55 -20.29 -7.74 10.67
N THR A 56 -21.23 -6.78 10.60
CA THR A 56 -20.97 -5.38 10.96
C THR A 56 -20.46 -5.22 12.40
N SER A 57 -20.73 -6.20 13.26
CA SER A 57 -20.25 -6.26 14.64
C SER A 57 -18.73 -6.41 14.79
N ASP A 58 -18.04 -6.89 13.75
CA ASP A 58 -16.57 -7.05 13.75
C ASP A 58 -15.83 -5.84 13.14
N ILE A 59 -16.59 -4.82 12.71
CA ILE A 59 -16.05 -3.62 12.09
C ILE A 59 -15.77 -2.58 13.17
N THR A 60 -14.50 -2.21 13.31
CA THR A 60 -14.11 -1.02 14.06
C THR A 60 -14.22 0.21 13.15
N THR A 61 -15.15 1.12 13.48
CA THR A 61 -15.33 2.38 12.75
C THR A 61 -14.62 3.52 13.50
N THR A 62 -13.81 4.30 12.79
CA THR A 62 -13.19 5.53 13.28
C THR A 62 -13.68 6.71 12.44
N THR A 63 -14.28 7.71 13.07
CA THR A 63 -14.65 8.98 12.42
C THR A 63 -13.58 10.03 12.67
N TYR A 64 -13.32 10.85 11.67
CA TYR A 64 -12.30 11.90 11.70
C TYR A 64 -12.97 13.26 11.51
N GLU A 65 -12.76 14.15 12.47
CA GLU A 65 -13.08 15.58 12.35
C GLU A 65 -12.27 16.23 11.21
N PRO A 66 -12.68 17.42 10.73
CA PRO A 66 -11.89 18.19 9.76
C PRO A 66 -10.42 18.29 10.16
N GLY A 67 -9.53 18.05 9.22
CA GLY A 67 -8.08 18.09 9.40
C GLY A 67 -7.45 16.84 10.01
N LYS A 68 -8.24 15.82 10.42
CA LYS A 68 -7.74 14.67 11.20
C LYS A 68 -7.39 13.42 10.40
N VAL A 69 -7.80 13.31 9.14
CA VAL A 69 -7.28 12.25 8.26
C VAL A 69 -5.86 12.60 7.84
N SER A 70 -4.90 11.76 8.23
CA SER A 70 -3.51 11.86 7.76
C SER A 70 -3.37 11.22 6.37
N VAL A 71 -2.98 12.03 5.37
CA VAL A 71 -2.85 11.62 3.96
C VAL A 71 -1.46 12.00 3.45
N VAL A 72 -0.73 11.18 2.67
CA VAL A 72 0.71 11.42 2.35
C VAL A 72 0.96 12.82 1.79
N VAL A 73 0.20 13.19 0.77
CA VAL A 73 0.24 14.48 0.10
C VAL A 73 -1.19 14.99 0.05
N ASP A 74 -1.47 16.25 0.39
CA ASP A 74 -2.84 16.76 0.36
C ASP A 74 -3.38 16.87 -1.09
N ALA A 75 -2.53 17.32 -2.02
CA ALA A 75 -2.85 17.43 -3.45
C ALA A 75 -1.68 16.89 -4.30
N PRO A 76 -1.73 15.59 -4.71
CA PRO A 76 -0.66 14.98 -5.49
C PRO A 76 -0.49 15.66 -6.84
N SER A 77 0.71 16.13 -7.13
CA SER A 77 1.02 16.79 -8.40
C SER A 77 1.00 15.80 -9.58
N VAL A 78 0.58 16.28 -10.74
CA VAL A 78 0.70 15.56 -12.03
C VAL A 78 2.09 15.71 -12.65
N GLN A 79 2.96 16.53 -12.06
CA GLN A 79 4.34 16.70 -12.50
C GLN A 79 5.26 15.85 -11.63
N ALA A 80 5.96 14.88 -12.23
CA ALA A 80 6.79 13.93 -11.49
C ALA A 80 7.84 14.58 -10.57
N PRO A 81 8.60 15.62 -10.99
CA PRO A 81 9.58 16.26 -10.09
C PRO A 81 8.93 16.93 -8.87
N VAL A 82 7.75 17.53 -9.04
CA VAL A 82 7.00 18.14 -7.94
C VAL A 82 6.43 17.07 -7.03
N LEU A 83 5.89 15.98 -7.59
CA LEU A 83 5.39 14.85 -6.82
C LEU A 83 6.51 14.18 -6.00
N ALA A 84 7.70 13.99 -6.59
CA ALA A 84 8.87 13.46 -5.87
C ALA A 84 9.21 14.33 -4.65
N PHE A 85 9.21 15.65 -4.80
CA PHE A 85 9.43 16.58 -3.69
C PHE A 85 8.34 16.49 -2.62
N GLN A 86 7.06 16.38 -3.01
CA GLN A 86 5.95 16.19 -2.08
C GLN A 86 6.07 14.87 -1.28
N LEU A 87 6.53 13.80 -1.91
CA LEU A 87 6.71 12.49 -1.28
C LEU A 87 7.90 12.49 -0.30
N ALA A 88 8.95 13.25 -0.62
CA ALA A 88 10.16 13.38 0.19
C ALA A 88 9.96 14.12 1.53
N ASP A 89 8.89 14.92 1.66
CA ASP A 89 8.56 15.63 2.90
C ASP A 89 8.11 14.66 4.01
N ARG A 90 7.46 13.55 3.62
CA ARG A 90 6.91 12.53 4.54
C ARG A 90 7.88 11.45 4.92
N HIS A 91 8.69 11.03 3.95
CA HIS A 91 9.69 9.99 4.11
C HIS A 91 11.04 10.63 3.84
N PRO A 92 11.95 10.70 4.83
CA PRO A 92 13.24 11.35 4.63
C PRO A 92 13.92 10.81 3.37
N LEU A 93 14.47 11.68 2.52
CA LEU A 93 15.30 11.28 1.37
C LEU A 93 16.46 10.36 1.80
N SER A 94 16.85 10.39 3.08
CA SER A 94 17.84 9.48 3.67
C SER A 94 17.41 8.00 3.69
N GLU A 95 16.12 7.68 3.50
CA GLU A 95 15.65 6.30 3.27
C GLU A 95 15.93 5.79 1.84
N GLY A 96 16.41 6.66 0.95
CA GLY A 96 16.83 6.32 -0.41
C GLY A 96 15.69 5.75 -1.28
N PRO A 97 16.00 4.88 -2.26
CA PRO A 97 15.00 4.34 -3.19
C PRO A 97 13.88 3.58 -2.49
N ARG A 98 14.18 2.93 -1.36
CA ARG A 98 13.18 2.21 -0.54
C ARG A 98 12.15 3.17 0.03
N GLY A 99 12.61 4.31 0.55
CA GLY A 99 11.72 5.37 1.05
C GLY A 99 10.79 5.87 -0.03
N MET A 100 11.31 6.10 -1.24
CA MET A 100 10.49 6.58 -2.36
C MET A 100 9.43 5.56 -2.80
N LEU A 101 9.80 4.28 -2.94
CA LEU A 101 8.85 3.22 -3.29
C LEU A 101 7.74 3.06 -2.22
N ARG A 102 8.10 3.20 -0.94
CA ARG A 102 7.12 3.21 0.17
C ARG A 102 6.23 4.46 0.15
N ALA A 103 6.80 5.63 -0.14
CA ALA A 103 6.04 6.87 -0.23
C ALA A 103 4.97 6.79 -1.33
N VAL A 104 5.32 6.23 -2.50
CA VAL A 104 4.36 5.95 -3.57
C VAL A 104 3.32 4.94 -3.09
N ALA A 105 3.71 3.84 -2.44
CA ALA A 105 2.74 2.88 -1.91
C ALA A 105 1.74 3.54 -0.93
N ASP A 106 2.23 4.32 0.03
CA ASP A 106 1.39 5.04 1.00
C ASP A 106 0.49 6.09 0.34
N LEU A 107 0.94 6.72 -0.76
CA LEU A 107 0.09 7.63 -1.55
C LEU A 107 -1.15 6.88 -2.07
N TYR A 108 -0.98 5.70 -2.68
CA TYR A 108 -2.10 4.87 -3.15
C TYR A 108 -2.99 4.33 -2.02
N ARG A 109 -2.50 4.24 -0.77
CA ARG A 109 -3.33 3.79 0.37
C ARG A 109 -4.33 4.85 0.81
N THR A 110 -4.05 6.10 0.47
CA THR A 110 -4.86 7.24 0.89
C THR A 110 -5.54 7.92 -0.28
N HIS A 111 -5.13 7.66 -1.52
CA HIS A 111 -5.64 8.35 -2.70
C HIS A 111 -6.20 7.44 -3.78
N HIS A 112 -7.30 7.90 -4.36
CA HIS A 112 -7.70 7.57 -5.71
C HIS A 112 -7.03 8.54 -6.68
N LEU A 113 -5.98 8.09 -7.39
CA LEU A 113 -5.23 8.90 -8.34
C LEU A 113 -5.88 8.87 -9.73
N ASP A 114 -5.95 10.01 -10.39
CA ASP A 114 -6.30 10.09 -11.81
C ASP A 114 -5.17 9.55 -12.71
N PRO A 115 -5.39 9.34 -14.02
CA PRO A 115 -4.36 8.79 -14.91
C PRO A 115 -3.07 9.62 -14.97
N ALA A 116 -3.14 10.95 -14.90
CA ALA A 116 -1.96 11.82 -14.96
C ALA A 116 -1.15 11.75 -13.66
N GLN A 117 -1.82 11.70 -12.51
CA GLN A 117 -1.17 11.48 -11.22
C GLN A 117 -0.53 10.09 -11.13
N ARG A 118 -1.16 9.05 -11.67
CA ARG A 118 -0.57 7.71 -11.73
C ARG A 118 0.68 7.68 -12.62
N ALA A 119 0.62 8.32 -13.78
CA ALA A 119 1.78 8.48 -14.66
C ALA A 119 2.92 9.21 -13.95
N ALA A 120 2.62 10.29 -13.22
CA ALA A 120 3.61 11.01 -12.42
C ALA A 120 4.24 10.10 -11.34
N ALA A 121 3.44 9.33 -10.62
CA ALA A 121 3.95 8.40 -9.60
C ALA A 121 4.86 7.30 -10.20
N LEU A 122 4.50 6.76 -11.36
CA LEU A 122 5.34 5.79 -12.08
C LEU A 122 6.64 6.42 -12.58
N GLN A 123 6.58 7.64 -13.10
CA GLN A 123 7.77 8.38 -13.54
C GLN A 123 8.71 8.67 -12.36
N VAL A 124 8.18 9.04 -11.19
CA VAL A 124 8.99 9.20 -9.96
C VAL A 124 9.77 7.93 -9.65
N LEU A 125 9.14 6.75 -9.73
CA LEU A 125 9.84 5.48 -9.50
C LEU A 125 10.86 5.17 -10.60
N ALA A 126 10.55 5.48 -11.86
CA ALA A 126 11.48 5.28 -12.98
C ALA A 126 12.71 6.19 -12.88
N ASP A 127 12.55 7.41 -12.35
CA ASP A 127 13.63 8.38 -12.14
C ASP A 127 14.41 8.14 -10.84
N THR A 128 13.99 7.16 -10.01
CA THR A 128 14.64 6.85 -8.74
C THR A 128 15.71 5.78 -8.92
N ASP A 129 16.98 6.19 -8.81
CA ASP A 129 18.12 5.27 -8.85
C ASP A 129 18.01 4.16 -7.78
N GLY A 130 18.16 2.90 -8.21
CA GLY A 130 18.05 1.72 -7.35
C GLY A 130 16.67 1.07 -7.31
N VAL A 131 15.71 1.58 -8.09
CA VAL A 131 14.47 0.86 -8.42
C VAL A 131 14.71 -0.06 -9.61
N ASP A 132 14.51 -1.36 -9.42
CA ASP A 132 14.64 -2.38 -10.45
C ASP A 132 13.29 -2.72 -11.08
N TYR A 133 13.24 -2.83 -12.41
CA TYR A 133 12.14 -3.49 -13.11
C TYR A 133 12.28 -5.01 -13.05
N ARG A 134 11.19 -5.72 -12.70
CA ARG A 134 11.18 -7.17 -12.48
C ARG A 134 10.26 -7.95 -13.44
N GLY A 135 9.74 -7.29 -14.46
CA GLY A 135 8.91 -7.94 -15.48
C GLY A 135 7.46 -8.14 -15.06
N THR A 136 6.77 -9.02 -15.80
CA THR A 136 5.37 -9.35 -15.55
C THR A 136 5.25 -10.41 -14.45
N VAL A 137 4.34 -10.19 -13.52
CA VAL A 137 4.05 -11.07 -12.39
C VAL A 137 2.54 -11.18 -12.17
N VAL A 138 2.13 -12.03 -11.24
CA VAL A 138 0.76 -12.10 -10.74
C VAL A 138 0.80 -11.74 -9.27
N ASP A 139 -0.01 -10.76 -8.84
CA ASP A 139 -0.10 -10.39 -7.44
C ASP A 139 -0.78 -11.48 -6.60
N ARG A 140 -0.75 -11.36 -5.28
CA ARG A 140 -1.34 -12.40 -4.41
C ARG A 140 -2.82 -12.61 -4.65
N SER A 141 -3.56 -11.58 -5.09
CA SER A 141 -5.00 -11.65 -5.42
C SER A 141 -5.29 -12.21 -6.82
N GLY A 142 -4.28 -12.70 -7.54
CA GLY A 142 -4.45 -13.31 -8.85
C GLY A 142 -4.53 -12.31 -10.00
N ARG A 143 -4.19 -11.03 -9.79
CA ARG A 143 -4.22 -10.00 -10.82
C ARG A 143 -2.87 -9.93 -11.53
N PRO A 144 -2.82 -10.00 -12.87
CA PRO A 144 -1.57 -9.81 -13.61
C PRO A 144 -1.09 -8.36 -13.47
N GLY A 145 0.22 -8.19 -13.36
CA GLY A 145 0.82 -6.88 -13.15
C GLY A 145 2.29 -6.83 -13.56
N VAL A 146 2.88 -5.66 -13.42
CA VAL A 146 4.31 -5.39 -13.62
C VAL A 146 4.95 -5.09 -12.28
N ALA A 147 6.01 -5.82 -11.93
CA ALA A 147 6.73 -5.61 -10.69
C ALA A 147 7.90 -4.64 -10.86
N VAL A 148 8.03 -3.73 -9.90
CA VAL A 148 9.25 -2.99 -9.62
C VAL A 148 9.66 -3.24 -8.17
N SER A 149 10.95 -3.13 -7.86
CA SER A 149 11.42 -3.43 -6.51
C SER A 149 12.66 -2.65 -6.12
N VAL A 150 12.90 -2.57 -4.82
CA VAL A 150 14.13 -2.05 -4.26
C VAL A 150 14.68 -3.06 -3.26
N ASP A 151 15.96 -3.37 -3.39
CA ASP A 151 16.71 -4.14 -2.40
C ASP A 151 17.36 -3.17 -1.41
N SER A 152 17.27 -3.48 -0.12
CA SER A 152 17.83 -2.65 0.95
C SER A 152 18.57 -3.47 1.99
N ASP A 153 19.20 -2.76 2.93
CA ASP A 153 19.92 -3.37 4.06
C ASP A 153 21.00 -4.36 3.59
N GLY A 154 21.77 -3.97 2.56
CA GLY A 154 22.78 -4.83 1.94
C GLY A 154 22.22 -6.02 1.17
N GLY A 155 20.95 -5.95 0.73
CA GLY A 155 20.26 -7.04 0.03
C GLY A 155 19.53 -8.01 0.96
N ALA A 156 19.45 -7.71 2.27
CA ALA A 156 18.71 -8.53 3.22
C ALA A 156 17.19 -8.35 3.12
N THR A 157 16.72 -7.20 2.63
CA THR A 157 15.29 -6.90 2.49
C THR A 157 14.99 -6.50 1.05
N ARG A 158 13.81 -6.88 0.55
CA ARG A 158 13.27 -6.44 -0.74
C ARG A 158 11.86 -5.91 -0.57
N ASP A 159 11.65 -4.69 -1.03
CA ASP A 159 10.34 -4.07 -1.17
C ASP A 159 9.89 -4.22 -2.64
N VAL A 160 8.69 -4.73 -2.90
CA VAL A 160 8.16 -4.96 -4.25
C VAL A 160 6.83 -4.24 -4.41
N ALA A 161 6.65 -3.52 -5.51
CA ALA A 161 5.38 -2.92 -5.90
C ALA A 161 4.93 -3.51 -7.24
N ILE A 162 3.68 -3.97 -7.31
CA ILE A 162 3.10 -4.55 -8.52
C ILE A 162 2.03 -3.60 -9.04
N PHE A 163 2.17 -3.16 -10.30
CA PHE A 163 1.26 -2.23 -10.96
C PHE A 163 0.45 -2.89 -12.06
N ASP A 164 -0.78 -2.43 -12.25
CA ASP A 164 -1.58 -2.74 -13.43
C ASP A 164 -0.95 -2.08 -14.67
N PRO A 165 -0.59 -2.84 -15.72
CA PRO A 165 0.15 -2.31 -16.86
C PRO A 165 -0.70 -1.41 -17.76
N GLY A 166 -2.04 -1.53 -17.74
CA GLY A 166 -2.92 -0.74 -18.60
C GLY A 166 -3.30 0.61 -18.00
N ALA A 167 -3.54 0.64 -16.69
CA ALA A 167 -4.11 1.77 -15.97
C ALA A 167 -3.13 2.39 -14.97
N GLY A 168 -1.94 1.81 -14.75
CA GLY A 168 -0.95 2.30 -13.80
C GLY A 168 -1.43 2.30 -12.34
N ARG A 169 -2.43 1.48 -12.00
CA ARG A 169 -2.92 1.35 -10.62
C ARG A 169 -1.95 0.47 -9.84
N LEU A 170 -1.59 0.86 -8.63
CA LEU A 170 -0.88 -0.06 -7.73
C LEU A 170 -1.84 -1.20 -7.34
N LEU A 171 -1.41 -2.45 -7.53
CA LEU A 171 -2.15 -3.66 -7.19
C LEU A 171 -1.72 -4.21 -5.85
N SER A 172 -0.40 -4.30 -5.62
CA SER A 172 0.16 -4.73 -4.34
C SER A 172 1.46 -4.03 -4.01
N TYR A 173 1.77 -4.00 -2.72
CA TYR A 173 3.09 -3.67 -2.19
C TYR A 173 3.47 -4.76 -1.18
N GLU A 174 4.68 -5.27 -1.26
CA GLU A 174 5.18 -6.39 -0.47
C GLU A 174 6.55 -6.08 0.12
N ARG A 175 6.81 -6.63 1.29
CA ARG A 175 8.14 -6.65 1.91
C ARG A 175 8.56 -8.08 2.18
N VAL A 176 9.74 -8.43 1.69
CA VAL A 176 10.34 -9.75 1.78
C VAL A 176 11.68 -9.64 2.48
N GLU A 177 11.90 -10.45 3.51
CA GLU A 177 13.24 -10.72 4.04
C GLU A 177 13.91 -11.76 3.15
N LEU A 178 14.98 -11.38 2.45
CA LEU A 178 15.76 -12.28 1.59
C LEU A 178 16.83 -13.05 2.38
N VAL A 179 17.33 -12.44 3.47
CA VAL A 179 18.26 -13.06 4.41
C VAL A 179 17.60 -13.06 5.78
N GLY A 180 17.60 -14.21 6.45
CA GLY A 180 16.93 -14.35 7.74
C GLY A 180 17.68 -13.58 8.81
N ALA A 181 17.01 -12.64 9.48
CA ALA A 181 17.54 -12.09 10.71
C ALA A 181 17.60 -13.19 11.77
N ALA A 182 18.63 -13.21 12.62
CA ALA A 182 18.80 -14.22 13.69
C ALA A 182 17.59 -14.29 14.65
N THR A 183 16.78 -13.23 14.71
CA THR A 183 15.58 -13.09 15.54
C THR A 183 14.26 -13.34 14.79
N SER A 184 14.28 -13.53 13.47
CA SER A 184 13.08 -13.75 12.66
C SER A 184 12.56 -15.18 12.86
N PRO A 185 11.26 -15.37 13.13
CA PRO A 185 10.70 -16.70 13.33
C PRO A 185 10.60 -17.52 12.02
N SER A 186 10.83 -16.91 10.85
CA SER A 186 10.68 -17.53 9.53
C SER A 186 12.03 -17.76 8.84
N ARG A 187 12.14 -18.83 8.05
CA ARG A 187 13.32 -19.09 7.21
C ARG A 187 13.23 -18.22 5.95
N ALA A 188 14.28 -17.45 5.66
CA ALA A 188 14.34 -16.63 4.45
C ALA A 188 14.50 -17.49 3.17
N PRO A 189 13.98 -17.04 2.01
CA PRO A 189 13.23 -15.79 1.83
C PRO A 189 11.81 -15.88 2.43
N ALA A 190 11.39 -14.84 3.15
CA ALA A 190 10.12 -14.81 3.87
C ALA A 190 9.36 -13.51 3.61
N LEU A 191 8.09 -13.61 3.22
CA LEU A 191 7.19 -12.46 3.15
C LEU A 191 6.90 -11.99 4.59
N VAL A 192 7.17 -10.72 4.88
CA VAL A 192 6.98 -10.15 6.23
C VAL A 192 5.82 -9.17 6.30
N ALA A 193 5.45 -8.55 5.18
CA ALA A 193 4.26 -7.72 5.09
C ALA A 193 3.78 -7.62 3.65
N TYR A 194 2.47 -7.41 3.48
CA TYR A 194 1.92 -6.97 2.20
C TYR A 194 0.73 -6.03 2.40
N VAL A 195 0.46 -5.25 1.35
CA VAL A 195 -0.79 -4.53 1.15
C VAL A 195 -1.31 -4.78 -0.25
N LEU A 196 -2.60 -5.08 -0.34
CA LEU A 196 -3.35 -5.22 -1.57
C LEU A 196 -4.25 -4.00 -1.72
N TYR A 197 -4.18 -3.37 -2.88
CA TYR A 197 -5.01 -2.23 -3.23
C TYR A 197 -6.18 -2.77 -4.05
N LEU A 198 -7.35 -2.88 -3.42
CA LEU A 198 -8.48 -3.62 -3.98
C LEU A 198 -9.41 -2.71 -4.78
N ASN A 199 -9.71 -1.53 -4.26
CA ASN A 199 -10.55 -0.55 -4.93
C ASN A 199 -10.21 0.88 -4.50
N SER A 200 -10.49 1.85 -5.36
CA SER A 200 -10.43 3.27 -5.02
C SER A 200 -11.33 4.08 -5.95
N GLY A 201 -11.88 5.19 -5.46
CA GLY A 201 -12.76 6.04 -6.27
C GLY A 201 -13.11 7.35 -5.59
N ARG A 202 -13.97 8.13 -6.26
CA ARG A 202 -14.64 9.28 -5.66
C ARG A 202 -16.03 8.84 -5.21
N THR A 203 -16.43 9.29 -4.03
CA THR A 203 -17.75 9.02 -3.44
C THR A 203 -18.29 10.32 -2.87
N GLU A 204 -19.60 10.50 -2.97
CA GLU A 204 -20.31 11.69 -2.45
C GLU A 204 -20.59 11.57 -0.95
N ALA A 205 -20.51 10.37 -0.38
CA ALA A 205 -20.77 10.10 1.04
C ALA A 205 -19.76 9.10 1.64
N ALA A 206 -19.51 9.23 2.94
CA ALA A 206 -18.77 8.24 3.72
C ALA A 206 -19.59 6.95 3.88
N GLY A 207 -18.96 5.80 3.66
CA GLY A 207 -19.62 4.48 3.70
C GLY A 207 -20.20 4.03 2.36
N ALA A 208 -20.24 4.87 1.33
CA ALA A 208 -20.61 4.48 -0.03
C ALA A 208 -19.43 3.79 -0.74
N ILE A 209 -19.70 2.80 -1.58
CA ILE A 209 -18.68 2.16 -2.42
C ILE A 209 -18.87 2.72 -3.85
N PRO A 210 -17.80 3.18 -4.53
CA PRO A 210 -17.87 3.67 -5.90
C PRO A 210 -18.12 2.56 -6.92
#